data_AF-A0AA42C8M7-F1
#
_entry.id   AF-A0AA42C8M7-F1
#
_cell.length_a   1.000
_cell.length_b   1.000
_cell.length_c   1.000
_cell.angle_alpha   90.00
_cell.angle_beta   90.00
_cell.angle_gamma   90.00
#
_symmetry.space_group_name_H-M   'P 1'
#
loop_
_entity.id
_entity.type
_entity.pdbx_description
1 polymer ?
#
loop_
_entity_poly.entity_id
_entity_poly.type
_entity_poly.pdbx_seq_one_letter_code
_entity_poly.pdbx_strand_id
1 'polypeptide(L)' 'MAIQSAIKFIRESQENRELRKTINQSPPKEIFDKLAGMGYEFTMEEFEEAVNMLHVKCQFEEEANRLMQTKLWFTIQF' A
#
# COMPACT_ATOMS: atom_id res chain seq x y z
N MET A 1 9.50 -12.20 0.86
CA MET A 1 8.22 -12.70 1.40
C MET A 1 7.23 -11.55 1.29
N ALA A 2 6.09 -11.75 0.64
CA ALA A 2 5.25 -10.72 0.04
C ALA A 2 4.80 -9.57 0.97
N ILE A 3 4.73 -9.79 2.29
CA ILE A 3 4.54 -8.71 3.28
C ILE A 3 5.60 -7.61 3.16
N GLN A 4 6.87 -7.94 2.90
CA GLN A 4 7.91 -6.93 2.68
C GLN A 4 7.67 -6.11 1.40
N SER A 5 7.09 -6.74 0.36
CA SER A 5 6.69 -6.04 -0.87
C SER A 5 5.55 -5.08 -0.60
N ALA A 6 4.56 -5.48 0.22
CA ALA A 6 3.48 -4.60 0.68
C ALA A 6 4.00 -3.43 1.52
N ILE A 7 4.91 -3.67 2.45
CA ILE A 7 5.57 -2.60 3.24
C ILE A 7 6.31 -1.62 2.33
N LYS A 8 7.04 -2.14 1.34
CA LYS A 8 7.74 -1.32 0.35
C LYS A 8 6.75 -0.47 -0.45
N PHE A 9 5.66 -1.07 -0.94
CA PHE A 9 4.59 -0.36 -1.63
C PHE A 9 3.96 0.75 -0.78
N ILE A 10 3.66 0.49 0.49
CA ILE A 10 3.08 1.49 1.40
C ILE A 10 4.03 2.69 1.52
N ARG A 11 5.33 2.47 1.71
CA ARG A 11 6.31 3.56 1.81
C ARG A 11 6.48 4.30 0.50
N GLU A 12 6.66 3.59 -0.61
CA GLU A 12 6.83 4.22 -1.92
C GLU A 12 5.57 4.96 -2.35
N SER A 13 4.37 4.46 -2.07
CA SER A 13 3.11 5.15 -2.39
C SER A 13 2.90 6.44 -1.59
N GLN A 14 3.60 6.65 -0.47
CA GLN A 14 3.54 7.90 0.28
C GLN A 14 4.35 9.02 -0.39
N GLU A 15 5.43 8.67 -1.07
CA GLU A 15 6.35 9.63 -1.70
C GLU A 15 6.14 9.73 -3.21
N ASN A 16 5.79 8.60 -3.85
CA ASN A 16 5.63 8.47 -5.28
C ASN A 16 4.19 8.77 -5.72
N ARG A 17 3.98 10.03 -6.15
CA ARG A 17 2.69 10.49 -6.68
C ARG A 17 2.31 9.81 -7.99
N GLU A 18 3.28 9.41 -8.82
CA GLU A 18 3.00 8.71 -10.07
C GLU A 18 2.45 7.31 -9.81
N LEU A 19 3.02 6.60 -8.83
CA LEU A 19 2.49 5.31 -8.36
C LEU A 19 1.02 5.46 -7.96
N ARG A 20 0.69 6.46 -7.11
CA ARG A 20 -0.71 6.72 -6.72
C ARG A 20 -1.61 7.03 -7.92
N LYS A 21 -1.13 7.84 -8.86
CA LYS A 21 -1.91 8.21 -10.05
C LYS A 21 -2.20 6.98 -10.92
N THR A 22 -1.22 6.12 -11.12
CA THR A 22 -1.36 4.87 -11.86
C THR A 22 -2.41 3.97 -11.21
N ILE A 23 -2.33 3.76 -9.90
CA ILE A 23 -3.31 2.94 -9.17
C ILE A 23 -4.71 3.55 -9.23
N ASN A 24 -4.85 4.87 -9.03
CA ASN A 24 -6.14 5.59 -9.12
C ASN A 24 -6.80 5.52 -10.51
N GLN A 25 -6.01 5.36 -11.57
CA GLN A 25 -6.50 5.24 -12.94
C GLN A 25 -6.77 3.79 -13.35
N SER A 26 -6.49 2.83 -12.46
CA SER A 26 -6.59 1.41 -12.75
C SER A 26 -7.92 0.85 -12.25
N PRO A 27 -8.57 -0.05 -13.00
CA PRO A 27 -9.74 -0.76 -12.51
C PRO A 27 -9.39 -1.59 -11.28
N PRO A 28 -10.28 -1.72 -10.27
CA PRO A 28 -10.02 -2.50 -9.05
C PRO A 28 -9.50 -3.92 -9.32
N LYS A 29 -10.03 -4.56 -10.37
CA LYS A 29 -9.67 -5.92 -10.79
C LYS A 29 -8.25 -6.04 -11.38
N GLU A 30 -7.66 -4.94 -11.84
CA GLU A 30 -6.33 -4.91 -12.47
C GLU A 30 -5.26 -4.30 -11.56
N ILE A 31 -5.63 -3.78 -10.38
CA ILE A 31 -4.69 -3.13 -9.46
C ILE A 31 -3.58 -4.10 -9.06
N PHE A 32 -3.92 -5.33 -8.66
CA PHE A 32 -2.93 -6.34 -8.27
C PHE A 32 -2.05 -6.80 -9.42
N ASP A 33 -2.61 -6.96 -10.63
CA ASP A 33 -1.84 -7.30 -11.82
C ASP A 33 -0.83 -6.20 -12.18
N LYS A 34 -1.24 -4.93 -12.06
CA LYS A 34 -0.33 -3.79 -12.26
C LYS A 34 0.72 -3.70 -11.18
N LEU A 35 0.36 -3.92 -9.92
CA LEU A 35 1.31 -3.94 -8.81
C LEU A 35 2.36 -5.04 -9.04
N ALA A 36 1.94 -6.26 -9.40
CA ALA A 36 2.84 -7.34 -9.76
C ALA A 36 3.77 -6.97 -10.93
N GLY A 37 3.22 -6.34 -11.97
CA GLY A 37 4.01 -5.84 -13.11
C GLY A 37 5.03 -4.74 -12.74
N MET A 38 4.80 -4.02 -11.64
CA MET A 38 5.71 -3.01 -11.09
C MET A 38 6.71 -3.60 -10.07
N GLY A 39 6.68 -4.92 -9.84
CA GLY A 39 7.53 -5.62 -8.86
C GLY A 39 6.97 -5.63 -7.44
N TYR A 40 5.68 -5.31 -7.28
CA TYR A 40 4.95 -5.39 -6.03
C TYR A 40 4.02 -6.59 -6.03
N GLU A 41 4.56 -7.75 -5.68
CA GLU A 41 3.78 -8.98 -5.52
C GLU A 41 3.28 -9.08 -4.07
N PHE A 42 2.02 -8.72 -3.86
CA PHE A 42 1.29 -8.92 -2.60
C PHE A 42 -0.23 -8.98 -2.83
N THR A 43 -0.96 -9.61 -1.90
CA THR A 43 -2.42 -9.66 -1.88
C THR A 43 -3.02 -8.60 -0.94
N MET A 44 -4.34 -8.38 -1.00
CA MET A 44 -5.01 -7.48 -0.08
C MET A 44 -4.81 -7.86 1.39
N GLU A 45 -4.85 -9.17 1.70
CA GLU A 45 -4.63 -9.68 3.06
C GLU A 45 -3.22 -9.34 3.56
N GLU A 46 -2.20 -9.52 2.70
CA GLU A 46 -0.81 -9.20 3.03
C GLU A 46 -0.58 -7.69 3.17
N PHE A 47 -1.31 -6.87 2.40
CA PHE A 47 -1.32 -5.43 2.56
C PHE A 47 -1.90 -5.03 3.92
N GLU A 48 -3.03 -5.60 4.32
CA GLU A 48 -3.63 -5.34 5.64
C GLU A 48 -2.72 -5.80 6.77
N GLU A 49 -2.07 -6.95 6.62
CA GLU A 49 -1.09 -7.45 7.60
C GLU A 49 0.12 -6.51 7.70
N ALA A 50 0.65 -6.04 6.57
CA ALA A 50 1.72 -5.05 6.53
C ALA A 50 1.33 -3.74 7.22
N VAL A 51 0.12 -3.24 6.98
CA VAL A 51 -0.41 -2.06 7.66
C VAL A 51 -0.51 -2.30 9.17
N ASN A 52 -1.06 -3.43 9.60
CA ASN A 52 -1.14 -3.76 11.02
C ASN A 52 0.24 -3.88 11.67
N MET A 53 1.20 -4.53 11.00
CA MET A 53 2.59 -4.61 11.47
C MET A 53 3.23 -3.23 11.63
N LEU A 54 3.08 -2.35 10.63
CA LEU A 54 3.64 -1.00 10.66
C LEU A 54 2.95 -0.15 11.73
N HIS A 55 1.64 -0.33 11.93
CA HIS A 55 0.88 0.37 12.96
C HIS A 55 1.31 -0.06 14.37
N VAL A 56 1.50 -1.36 14.61
CA VAL A 56 2.01 -1.89 15.90
C VAL A 56 3.44 -1.43 16.18
N LYS A 57 4.27 -1.28 15.14
CA LYS A 57 5.65 -0.80 15.26
C LYS A 57 5.78 0.73 15.31
N CYS A 58 4.74 1.47 14.95
CA CYS A 58 4.72 2.93 14.98
C CYS A 58 4.80 3.43 16.41
N GLN A 59 5.89 4.09 16.76
CA GLN A 59 6.03 4.80 18.03
C GLN A 59 5.62 6.28 17.91
N PHE A 60 5.54 6.79 16.68
CA PHE A 60 5.25 8.19 16.38
C PHE A 60 3.89 8.35 15.70
N GLU A 61 3.08 9.27 16.21
CA GLU A 61 1.73 9.54 15.74
C GLU A 61 1.69 9.99 14.27
N GLU A 62 2.69 10.74 13.82
CA GLU A 62 2.78 11.19 12.43
C GLU A 62 2.95 10.02 11.44
N GLU A 63 3.73 9.01 11.79
CA GLU A 63 3.93 7.83 10.94
C GLU A 63 2.66 6.98 10.89
N ALA A 64 1.98 6.83 12.04
CA ALA A 64 0.68 6.15 12.12
C ALA A 64 -0.38 6.87 11.28
N ASN A 65 -0.41 8.20 11.30
CA ASN A 65 -1.32 9.00 10.48
C ASN A 65 -1.07 8.83 8.98
N ARG A 66 0.19 8.88 8.53
CA ARG A 66 0.53 8.67 7.11
C ARG A 66 0.16 7.26 6.65
N LEU A 67 0.39 6.27 7.51
CA LEU A 67 0.02 4.89 7.26
C LEU A 67 -1.50 4.74 7.11
N MET A 68 -2.28 5.31 8.03
CA MET A 68 -3.74 5.27 7.97
C MET A 68 -4.31 6.00 6.75
N GLN A 69 -3.74 7.13 6.36
CA GLN A 69 -4.12 7.81 5.12
C GLN A 69 -3.84 6.96 3.88
N THR A 70 -2.71 6.23 3.88
CA THR A 70 -2.35 5.33 2.77
C THR A 70 -3.27 4.13 2.71
N LYS A 71 -3.58 3.52 3.86
CA LYS A 71 -4.58 2.45 3.98
C LYS A 71 -5.92 2.93 3.41
N LEU A 72 -6.43 4.06 3.91
CA LEU A 72 -7.72 4.59 3.49
C LEU A 72 -7.74 4.81 1.97
N TRP A 73 -6.73 5.51 1.44
CA TRP A 73 -6.58 5.77 0.01
C TRP A 73 -6.58 4.50 -0.84
N PHE A 74 -5.90 3.45 -0.40
CA PHE A 74 -5.83 2.19 -1.14
C PHE A 74 -7.14 1.41 -1.05
N THR A 75 -7.78 1.38 0.13
CA THR A 75 -9.07 0.71 0.33
C THR A 75 -10.19 1.36 -0.49
N ILE A 76 -10.17 2.67 -0.76
CA ILE A 76 -11.22 3.28 -1.62
C ILE A 76 -11.14 2.82 -3.08
N GLN A 77 -10.02 2.23 -3.50
CA GLN A 77 -9.84 1.74 -4.87
C GLN A 77 -10.50 0.39 -5.12
N PHE A 78 -11.06 -0.25 -4.08
CA PHE A 78 -11.71 -1.56 -4.13
C PHE A 78 -13.17 -1.46 -3.67
#